data_AF-A0A2V5PG58-F1
#
_entry.id   AF-A0A2V5PG58-F1
#
_cell.length_a   1.000
_cell.length_b   1.000
_cell.length_c   1.000
_cell.angle_alpha   90.00
_cell.angle_beta   90.00
_cell.angle_gamma   90.00
#
_symmetry.space_group_name_H-M   'P 1'
#
loop_
_entity.id
_entity.type
_entity.pdbx_description
1 polymer ?
#
loop_
_entity_poly.entity_id
_entity_poly.type
_entity_poly.pdbx_seq_one_letter_code
_entity_poly.pdbx_strand_id
1 'polypeptide(L)'
;MKRLIWIDISKGLAILVVAYFHFFRTYFQYGVLLPPDWSNLAASALTILRLVWFKVSGLGFHAVGVFIILSGWTLMQSTMRRVESGPLAWGAWYRARFLRLYPMYWVAHLVYLVSPFVARLEPVDDRIVLSLLGLRFIDIQMNFMYLNAAWWYFSMLIQFYLIFPLLFWTARRLGPWMFLIIACAAGFFARYILLVLW
;
A
#
# COMPACT_ATOMS: atom_id res chain seq x y z
N MET A 1 -18.25 12.63 -17.62
CA MET A 1 -16.88 13.09 -17.30
C MET A 1 -15.84 12.19 -17.98
N LYS A 2 -14.89 12.77 -18.71
CA LYS A 2 -13.79 12.03 -19.38
C LYS A 2 -12.89 11.33 -18.35
N ARG A 3 -12.28 10.21 -18.74
CA ARG A 3 -11.27 9.50 -17.92
C ARG A 3 -10.10 10.44 -17.66
N LEU A 4 -9.73 10.61 -16.39
CA LEU A 4 -8.62 11.47 -15.99
C LEU A 4 -7.32 10.68 -16.12
N ILE A 5 -6.69 10.76 -17.29
CA ILE A 5 -5.46 10.00 -17.62
C ILE A 5 -4.35 10.26 -16.61
N TRP A 6 -4.23 11.50 -16.11
CA TRP A 6 -3.22 11.86 -15.12
C TRP A 6 -3.32 11.01 -13.84
N ILE A 7 -4.52 10.60 -13.41
CA ILE A 7 -4.69 9.76 -12.21
C ILE A 7 -4.06 8.39 -12.43
N ASP A 8 -4.27 7.81 -13.61
CA ASP A 8 -3.71 6.51 -13.95
C ASP A 8 -2.18 6.58 -14.05
N ILE A 9 -1.64 7.65 -14.63
CA ILE A 9 -0.20 7.91 -14.67
C ILE A 9 0.34 8.06 -13.23
N SER A 10 -0.28 8.88 -12.38
CA SER A 10 0.18 9.09 -11.01
C SER A 10 0.17 7.80 -10.19
N LYS A 11 -0.85 6.94 -10.37
CA LYS A 11 -0.89 5.62 -9.72
C LYS A 11 0.19 4.70 -10.25
N GLY A 12 0.43 4.70 -11.56
CA GLY A 12 1.52 3.96 -12.20
C GLY A 12 2.89 4.37 -11.67
N LEU A 13 3.16 5.67 -11.60
CA LEU A 13 4.39 6.21 -11.02
C LEU A 13 4.52 5.84 -9.54
N ALA A 14 3.43 5.97 -8.76
CA ALA A 14 3.46 5.63 -7.34
C ALA A 14 3.81 4.15 -7.12
N ILE A 15 3.22 3.21 -7.87
CA ILE A 15 3.54 1.78 -7.71
C ILE A 15 4.97 1.44 -8.16
N LEU A 16 5.50 2.11 -9.19
CA LEU A 16 6.89 1.96 -9.61
C LEU A 16 7.86 2.46 -8.54
N VAL A 17 7.56 3.59 -7.90
CA VAL A 17 8.36 4.11 -6.77
C VAL A 17 8.30 3.16 -5.57
N VAL A 18 7.15 2.52 -5.30
CA VAL A 18 7.04 1.49 -4.25
C VAL A 18 7.91 0.27 -4.58
N ALA A 19 7.88 -0.21 -5.82
CA ALA A 19 8.74 -1.31 -6.26
C ALA A 19 10.22 -0.94 -6.09
N TYR A 20 10.62 0.23 -6.58
CA TYR A 20 11.97 0.78 -6.39
C TYR A 20 12.37 0.87 -4.91
N PHE A 21 11.49 1.36 -4.05
CA PHE A 21 11.74 1.47 -2.62
C PHE A 21 12.03 0.10 -1.97
N HIS A 22 11.32 -0.96 -2.38
CA HIS A 22 11.60 -2.30 -1.89
C HIS A 22 12.99 -2.79 -2.34
N PHE A 23 13.39 -2.59 -3.59
CA PHE A 23 14.76 -2.90 -4.04
C PHE A 23 15.81 -2.11 -3.25
N PHE A 24 15.59 -0.80 -3.08
CA PHE A 24 16.46 0.08 -2.31
C PHE A 24 16.62 -0.41 -0.85
N ARG A 25 15.52 -0.75 -0.18
CA ARG A 25 15.55 -1.27 1.21
C ARG A 25 16.26 -2.61 1.30
N THR A 26 16.03 -3.52 0.36
CA THR A 26 16.72 -4.81 0.33
C THR A 26 18.22 -4.64 0.09
N TYR A 27 18.63 -3.76 -0.83
CA TYR A 27 20.04 -3.46 -1.04
C TYR A 27 20.69 -2.92 0.23
N PHE A 28 20.11 -1.91 0.87
CA PHE A 28 20.67 -1.30 2.09
C PHE A 28 20.49 -2.10 3.37
N GLN A 29 19.77 -3.22 3.33
CA GLN A 29 19.80 -4.19 4.42
C GLN A 29 21.20 -4.85 4.54
N TYR A 30 21.94 -4.94 3.43
CA TYR A 30 23.25 -5.60 3.36
C TYR A 30 24.37 -4.69 2.81
N GLY A 31 24.01 -3.62 2.11
CA GLY A 31 24.93 -2.66 1.51
C GLY A 31 25.26 -1.51 2.46
N VAL A 32 26.51 -1.05 2.41
CA VAL A 32 27.00 0.11 3.17
C VAL A 32 27.29 1.24 2.20
N LEU A 33 26.86 2.46 2.53
CA LEU A 33 27.26 3.65 1.78
C LEU A 33 28.76 3.88 1.98
N LEU A 34 29.45 4.24 0.90
CA LEU A 34 30.83 4.69 1.01
C LEU A 34 30.92 5.90 1.95
N PRO A 35 31.99 6.01 2.77
CA PRO A 35 32.21 7.18 3.60
C PRO A 35 32.19 8.48 2.77
N PRO A 36 31.67 9.59 3.33
CA PRO A 36 31.73 10.89 2.68
C PRO A 36 33.16 11.27 2.33
N ASP A 37 33.37 11.68 1.08
CA ASP A 37 34.65 12.22 0.60
C ASP A 37 34.47 13.69 0.23
N TRP A 38 35.26 14.54 0.89
CA TRP A 38 35.25 16.00 0.75
C TRP A 38 36.61 16.54 0.26
N SER A 39 37.48 15.66 -0.24
CA SER A 39 38.86 16.01 -0.61
C SER A 39 38.96 17.01 -1.76
N ASN A 40 37.98 17.02 -2.67
CA ASN A 40 37.93 17.93 -3.82
C ASN A 40 36.49 18.20 -4.26
N LEU A 41 36.32 19.12 -5.22
CA LEU A 41 35.01 19.54 -5.72
C LEU A 41 34.20 18.38 -6.34
N ALA A 42 34.84 17.53 -7.14
CA ALA A 42 34.17 16.40 -7.77
C ALA A 42 33.74 15.34 -6.75
N ALA A 43 34.62 15.01 -5.79
CA ALA A 43 34.31 14.12 -4.68
C ALA A 43 33.17 14.65 -3.81
N SER A 44 33.20 15.96 -3.50
CA SER A 44 32.14 16.63 -2.73
C SER A 44 30.79 16.60 -3.46
N ALA A 45 30.78 16.87 -4.76
CA ALA A 45 29.57 16.80 -5.58
C ALA A 45 29.00 15.37 -5.61
N LEU A 46 29.84 14.35 -5.78
CA LEU A 46 29.44 12.95 -5.75
C LEU A 46 28.88 12.55 -4.38
N THR A 47 29.51 12.99 -3.30
CA THR A 47 29.04 12.79 -1.93
C THR A 47 27.66 13.40 -1.72
N ILE A 48 27.45 14.65 -2.15
CA ILE A 48 26.14 15.32 -2.08
C ILE A 48 25.08 14.54 -2.87
N LEU A 49 25.38 14.17 -4.12
CA LEU A 49 24.44 13.42 -4.97
C LEU A 49 24.06 12.08 -4.34
N ARG A 50 25.02 11.35 -3.76
CA ARG A 50 24.76 10.08 -3.04
C ARG A 50 23.86 10.29 -1.83
N LEU A 51 24.13 11.32 -1.01
CA LEU A 51 23.32 11.62 0.17
C LEU A 51 21.90 12.05 -0.20
N VAL A 52 21.76 12.91 -1.22
CA VAL A 52 20.45 13.33 -1.74
C VAL A 52 19.70 12.13 -2.27
N TRP A 53 20.33 11.31 -3.13
CA TRP A 53 19.72 10.08 -3.65
C TRP A 53 19.28 9.15 -2.54
N PHE A 54 20.10 8.94 -1.50
CA PHE A 54 19.76 8.09 -0.36
C PHE A 54 18.53 8.62 0.39
N LYS A 55 18.50 9.92 0.71
CA LYS A 55 17.36 10.56 1.40
C LYS A 55 16.09 10.50 0.56
N VAL A 56 16.17 10.86 -0.72
CA VAL A 56 15.02 10.84 -1.65
C VAL A 56 14.50 9.41 -1.85
N SER A 57 15.39 8.43 -1.98
CA SER A 57 15.00 7.02 -2.10
C SER A 57 14.29 6.51 -0.85
N GLY A 58 14.73 6.94 0.33
CA GLY A 58 14.05 6.65 1.60
C GLY A 58 12.62 7.18 1.67
N LEU A 59 12.32 8.31 1.01
CA LEU A 59 10.96 8.86 0.91
C LEU A 59 10.03 8.00 0.04
N GLY A 60 10.56 7.03 -0.72
CA GLY A 60 9.77 6.12 -1.55
C GLY A 60 8.68 5.36 -0.78
N PHE A 61 8.84 5.16 0.53
CA PHE A 61 7.80 4.63 1.41
C PHE A 61 6.47 5.41 1.32
N HIS A 62 6.53 6.73 1.19
CA HIS A 62 5.34 7.59 1.13
C HIS A 62 4.53 7.40 -0.16
N ALA A 63 5.11 6.82 -1.21
CA ALA A 63 4.41 6.53 -2.46
C ALA A 63 3.25 5.55 -2.26
N VAL A 64 3.32 4.66 -1.26
CA VAL A 64 2.20 3.78 -0.88
C VAL A 64 0.98 4.61 -0.47
N GLY A 65 1.18 5.66 0.34
CA GLY A 65 0.10 6.56 0.77
C GLY A 65 -0.54 7.29 -0.40
N VAL A 66 0.27 7.81 -1.32
CA VAL A 66 -0.22 8.44 -2.56
C VAL A 66 -1.06 7.45 -3.39
N PHE A 67 -0.58 6.23 -3.56
CA PHE A 67 -1.30 5.18 -4.29
C PHE A 67 -2.65 4.85 -3.65
N ILE A 68 -2.71 4.77 -2.31
CA ILE A 68 -3.94 4.49 -1.56
C ILE A 68 -4.94 5.63 -1.75
N ILE A 69 -4.53 6.89 -1.60
CA ILE A 69 -5.42 8.05 -1.72
C ILE A 69 -6.03 8.12 -3.13
N LEU A 70 -5.20 8.00 -4.18
CA LEU A 70 -5.67 8.01 -5.56
C LEU A 70 -6.58 6.82 -5.88
N SER A 71 -6.27 5.64 -5.31
CA SER A 71 -7.12 4.46 -5.45
C SER A 71 -8.46 4.62 -4.74
N GLY A 72 -8.49 5.20 -3.53
CA GLY A 72 -9.71 5.51 -2.80
C GLY A 72 -10.58 6.55 -3.52
N TRP A 73 -9.98 7.59 -4.07
CA TRP A 73 -10.67 8.60 -4.88
C TRP A 73 -11.33 7.99 -6.13
N THR A 74 -10.58 7.19 -6.90
CA THR A 74 -11.14 6.51 -8.08
C THR A 74 -12.24 5.51 -7.72
N LEU A 75 -12.11 4.84 -6.56
CA LEU A 75 -13.13 3.95 -6.03
C LEU A 75 -14.41 4.70 -5.68
N MET A 76 -14.30 5.81 -4.95
CA MET A 76 -15.42 6.70 -4.59
C MET A 76 -16.14 7.20 -5.85
N GLN A 77 -15.40 7.81 -6.79
CA GLN A 77 -15.99 8.31 -8.04
C GLN A 77 -16.69 7.21 -8.85
N SER A 78 -16.05 6.05 -9.00
CA SER A 78 -16.64 4.94 -9.77
C SER A 78 -17.90 4.40 -9.12
N THR A 79 -17.97 4.43 -7.78
CA THR A 79 -19.15 3.97 -7.03
C THR A 79 -20.27 5.01 -7.09
N MET A 80 -19.96 6.30 -6.94
CA MET A 80 -20.94 7.39 -7.09
C MET A 80 -21.65 7.32 -8.44
N ARG A 81 -20.89 7.21 -9.54
CA ARG A 81 -21.47 7.11 -10.90
C ARG A 81 -22.41 5.92 -11.07
N ARG A 82 -22.06 4.77 -10.47
CA ARG A 82 -22.92 3.58 -10.54
C ARG A 82 -24.22 3.76 -9.76
N VAL A 83 -24.14 4.42 -8.61
CA VAL A 83 -25.32 4.75 -7.79
C VAL A 83 -26.21 5.79 -8.46
N GLU A 84 -25.63 6.75 -9.18
CA GLU A 84 -26.38 7.71 -10.00
C GLU A 84 -27.12 7.02 -11.16
N SER A 85 -26.56 5.94 -11.72
CA SER A 85 -27.21 5.17 -12.79
C SER A 85 -28.28 4.17 -12.31
N GLY A 86 -28.40 3.93 -11.00
CA GLY A 86 -29.37 2.98 -10.45
C GLY A 86 -28.91 2.33 -9.14
N PRO A 87 -29.73 1.42 -8.57
CA PRO A 87 -29.39 0.74 -7.33
C PRO A 87 -28.11 -0.09 -7.47
N LEU A 88 -27.17 0.11 -6.55
CA LEU A 88 -25.90 -0.61 -6.58
C LEU A 88 -26.05 -2.01 -5.98
N ALA A 89 -25.83 -3.04 -6.79
CA ALA A 89 -25.74 -4.42 -6.32
C ALA A 89 -24.39 -4.65 -5.59
N TRP A 90 -24.38 -4.45 -4.27
CA TRP A 90 -23.17 -4.58 -3.44
C TRP A 90 -22.51 -5.97 -3.54
N GLY A 91 -23.28 -7.05 -3.67
CA GLY A 91 -22.72 -8.40 -3.86
C GLY A 91 -21.89 -8.52 -5.15
N ALA A 92 -22.41 -8.00 -6.27
CA ALA A 92 -21.68 -7.94 -7.53
C ALA A 92 -20.47 -6.98 -7.45
N TRP A 93 -20.61 -5.89 -6.68
CA TRP A 93 -19.51 -4.97 -6.39
C TRP A 93 -18.36 -5.70 -5.70
N TYR A 94 -18.63 -6.42 -4.60
CA TYR A 94 -17.62 -7.20 -3.87
C TYR A 94 -17.01 -8.30 -4.72
N ARG A 95 -17.81 -9.08 -5.44
CA ARG A 95 -17.34 -10.15 -6.32
C ARG A 95 -16.35 -9.63 -7.36
N ALA A 96 -16.64 -8.48 -7.98
CA ALA A 96 -15.73 -7.89 -8.96
C ALA A 96 -14.37 -7.46 -8.36
N ARG A 97 -14.31 -7.11 -7.07
CA ARG A 97 -13.04 -6.80 -6.39
C ARG A 97 -12.32 -8.08 -6.02
N PHE A 98 -13.03 -9.06 -5.47
CA PHE A 98 -12.47 -10.38 -5.16
C PHE A 98 -11.77 -10.99 -6.38
N LEU A 99 -12.47 -11.08 -7.51
CA LEU A 99 -11.94 -11.63 -8.77
C LEU A 99 -10.79 -10.81 -9.38
N ARG A 100 -10.67 -9.53 -9.02
CA ARG A 100 -9.56 -8.69 -9.48
C ARG A 100 -8.29 -8.88 -8.64
N LEU A 101 -8.44 -9.17 -7.36
CA LEU A 101 -7.34 -9.14 -6.39
C LEU A 101 -6.73 -10.52 -6.16
N TYR A 102 -7.58 -11.49 -5.85
CA TYR A 102 -7.15 -12.80 -5.37
C TYR A 102 -6.37 -13.60 -6.41
N PRO A 103 -6.74 -13.62 -7.71
CA PRO A 103 -5.97 -14.40 -8.69
C PRO A 103 -4.49 -13.99 -8.74
N MET A 104 -4.21 -12.68 -8.83
CA MET A 104 -2.83 -12.19 -8.85
C MET A 104 -2.11 -12.39 -7.52
N TYR A 105 -2.83 -12.32 -6.40
CA TYR A 105 -2.25 -12.58 -5.09
C TYR A 105 -1.87 -14.04 -4.89
N TRP A 106 -2.69 -14.98 -5.38
CA TRP A 106 -2.36 -16.41 -5.40
C TRP A 106 -1.22 -16.72 -6.36
N VAL A 107 -1.15 -16.05 -7.52
CA VAL A 107 0.03 -16.14 -8.40
C VAL A 107 1.29 -15.68 -7.66
N ALA A 108 1.22 -14.61 -6.87
CA ALA A 108 2.37 -14.18 -6.05
C ALA A 108 2.78 -15.23 -5.01
N HIS A 109 1.82 -15.93 -4.39
CA HIS A 109 2.11 -17.06 -3.50
C HIS A 109 2.75 -18.22 -4.25
N LEU A 110 2.20 -18.58 -5.41
CA LEU A 110 2.76 -19.63 -6.26
C LEU A 110 4.20 -19.31 -6.63
N VAL A 111 4.47 -18.09 -7.12
CA VAL A 111 5.82 -17.62 -7.45
C VAL A 111 6.73 -17.71 -6.23
N TYR A 112 6.28 -17.28 -5.05
CA TYR A 112 7.06 -17.42 -3.81
C TYR A 112 7.41 -18.88 -3.50
N LEU A 113 6.47 -19.81 -3.66
CA LEU A 113 6.65 -21.22 -3.33
C LEU A 113 7.55 -21.96 -4.34
N VAL A 114 7.46 -21.64 -5.64
CA VAL A 114 8.14 -22.42 -6.68
C VAL A 114 9.39 -21.76 -7.25
N SER A 115 9.53 -20.43 -7.14
CA SER A 115 10.64 -19.72 -7.76
C SER A 115 11.97 -20.04 -7.08
N PRO A 116 13.03 -20.41 -7.82
CA PRO A 116 14.36 -20.59 -7.24
C PRO A 116 15.03 -19.25 -6.87
N PHE A 117 14.47 -18.13 -7.34
CA PHE A 117 15.05 -16.79 -7.15
C PHE A 117 14.53 -16.08 -5.90
N VAL A 118 13.71 -16.75 -5.08
CA VAL A 118 13.12 -16.17 -3.87
C VAL A 118 13.88 -16.68 -2.64
N ALA A 119 14.44 -15.75 -1.86
CA ALA A 119 15.01 -16.06 -0.56
C ALA A 119 13.89 -16.35 0.45
N ARG A 120 13.82 -17.61 0.92
CA ARG A 120 12.85 -18.06 1.93
C ARG A 120 13.54 -18.08 3.29
N LEU A 121 13.49 -16.95 3.99
CA LEU A 121 14.12 -16.79 5.31
C LEU A 121 13.30 -17.41 6.45
N GLU A 122 12.02 -17.68 6.20
CA GLU A 122 11.08 -18.25 7.16
C GLU A 122 10.49 -19.55 6.57
N PRO A 123 10.30 -20.61 7.37
CA PRO A 123 9.66 -21.84 6.91
C PRO A 123 8.19 -21.60 6.54
N VAL A 124 7.71 -22.39 5.59
CA VAL A 124 6.28 -22.46 5.26
C VAL A 124 5.60 -23.41 6.24
N ASP A 125 4.59 -22.90 6.92
CA ASP A 125 3.81 -23.60 7.95
C ASP A 125 2.30 -23.35 7.77
N ASP A 126 1.50 -23.70 8.77
CA ASP A 126 0.04 -23.59 8.77
C ASP A 126 -0.48 -22.15 8.58
N ARG A 127 0.33 -21.12 8.91
CA ARG A 127 0.02 -19.70 8.66
C ARG A 127 -0.17 -19.38 7.18
N ILE A 128 0.28 -20.24 6.27
CA ILE A 128 0.05 -20.06 4.84
C ILE A 128 -1.43 -20.00 4.47
N VAL A 129 -2.31 -20.66 5.22
CA VAL A 129 -3.77 -20.58 5.00
C VAL A 129 -4.26 -19.14 5.22
N LEU A 130 -3.87 -18.53 6.34
CA LEU A 130 -4.20 -17.13 6.62
C LEU A 130 -3.54 -16.19 5.61
N SER A 131 -2.31 -16.50 5.18
CA SER A 131 -1.63 -15.72 4.13
C SER A 131 -2.40 -15.77 2.81
N LEU A 132 -2.83 -16.94 2.34
CA LEU A 132 -3.58 -17.13 1.08
C LEU A 132 -4.93 -16.42 1.08
N LEU A 133 -5.58 -16.32 2.24
CA LEU A 133 -6.81 -15.55 2.45
C LEU A 133 -6.55 -14.05 2.65
N GLY A 134 -5.29 -13.64 2.83
CA GLY A 134 -4.92 -12.26 3.14
C GLY A 134 -5.30 -11.81 4.55
N LEU A 135 -5.61 -12.74 5.47
CA LEU A 135 -6.10 -12.47 6.82
C LEU A 135 -4.97 -12.27 7.82
N ARG A 136 -4.04 -11.36 7.50
CA ARG A 136 -2.83 -11.10 8.31
C ARG A 136 -3.08 -10.35 9.62
N PHE A 137 -4.31 -9.89 9.84
CA PHE A 137 -4.71 -9.11 11.00
C PHE A 137 -5.26 -9.95 12.16
N ILE A 138 -5.52 -11.26 11.95
CA ILE A 138 -6.06 -12.15 13.00
C ILE A 138 -5.05 -12.35 14.13
N ASP A 139 -3.78 -12.54 13.78
CA ASP A 139 -2.66 -12.47 14.71
C ASP A 139 -1.59 -11.58 14.08
N ILE A 140 -1.60 -10.31 14.49
CA ILE A 140 -0.74 -9.28 13.90
C ILE A 140 0.73 -9.47 14.26
N GLN A 141 1.03 -10.11 15.40
CA GLN A 141 2.42 -10.33 15.81
C GLN A 141 3.06 -11.39 14.92
N MET A 142 2.31 -12.45 14.61
CA MET A 142 2.84 -13.61 13.89
C MET A 142 2.65 -13.55 12.38
N ASN A 143 1.60 -12.90 11.88
CA ASN A 143 1.22 -12.97 10.45
C ASN A 143 1.50 -11.71 9.65
N PHE A 144 1.79 -10.58 10.30
CA PHE A 144 1.85 -9.29 9.60
C PHE A 144 2.94 -9.27 8.52
N MET A 145 4.13 -9.81 8.83
CA MET A 145 5.28 -9.86 7.92
C MET A 145 5.54 -11.24 7.30
N TYR A 146 4.72 -12.25 7.61
CA TYR A 146 4.92 -13.64 7.22
C TYR A 146 5.18 -13.82 5.71
N LEU A 147 6.21 -14.60 5.34
CA LEU A 147 6.74 -14.85 3.98
C LEU A 147 7.31 -13.63 3.24
N ASN A 148 6.51 -12.57 3.11
CA ASN A 148 6.89 -11.34 2.43
C ASN A 148 6.24 -10.14 3.13
N ALA A 149 7.09 -9.26 3.66
CA ALA A 149 6.65 -8.07 4.36
C ALA A 149 5.68 -7.21 3.52
N ALA A 150 5.92 -7.02 2.23
CA ALA A 150 5.08 -6.17 1.37
C ALA A 150 3.61 -6.65 1.27
N TRP A 151 3.32 -7.90 1.60
CA TRP A 151 1.97 -8.47 1.53
C TRP A 151 1.03 -7.96 2.63
N TRP A 152 1.52 -7.24 3.65
CA TRP A 152 0.66 -6.54 4.61
C TRP A 152 -0.36 -5.61 3.91
N TYR A 153 0.04 -5.04 2.76
CA TYR A 153 -0.80 -4.17 1.94
C TYR A 153 -2.10 -4.86 1.50
N PHE A 154 -2.03 -6.16 1.17
CA PHE A 154 -3.19 -6.92 0.71
C PHE A 154 -4.24 -7.09 1.80
N SER A 155 -3.80 -7.38 3.04
CA SER A 155 -4.66 -7.44 4.23
C SER A 155 -5.36 -6.11 4.48
N MET A 156 -4.62 -4.99 4.44
CA MET A 156 -5.20 -3.65 4.57
C MET A 156 -6.25 -3.38 3.48
N LEU A 157 -5.98 -3.79 2.24
CA LEU A 157 -6.88 -3.57 1.12
C LEU A 157 -8.19 -4.36 1.26
N ILE A 158 -8.17 -5.58 1.80
CA ILE A 158 -9.38 -6.33 2.16
C ILE A 158 -10.21 -5.54 3.18
N GLN A 159 -9.58 -5.06 4.26
CA GLN A 159 -10.25 -4.28 5.30
C GLN A 159 -10.88 -3.00 4.72
N PHE A 160 -10.16 -2.28 3.86
CA PHE A 160 -10.69 -1.10 3.18
C PHE A 160 -11.88 -1.42 2.27
N TYR A 161 -11.85 -2.52 1.52
CA TYR A 161 -13.03 -2.89 0.72
C TYR A 161 -14.22 -3.32 1.57
N LEU A 162 -13.98 -3.99 2.70
CA LEU A 162 -15.03 -4.38 3.63
C LEU A 162 -15.73 -3.16 4.27
N ILE A 163 -14.95 -2.17 4.73
CA ILE A 163 -15.50 -0.95 5.35
C ILE A 163 -15.97 0.08 4.32
N PHE A 164 -15.57 -0.05 3.05
CA PHE A 164 -15.82 0.96 2.03
C PHE A 164 -17.31 1.35 1.87
N PRO A 165 -18.29 0.42 1.87
CA PRO A 165 -19.68 0.84 1.78
C PRO A 165 -20.04 1.78 2.93
N LEU A 166 -19.68 1.44 4.18
CA LEU A 166 -19.94 2.31 5.32
C LEU A 166 -19.35 3.70 5.12
N LEU A 167 -18.09 3.79 4.68
CA LEU A 167 -17.45 5.07 4.36
C LEU A 167 -18.19 5.83 3.26
N PHE A 168 -18.64 5.13 2.21
CA PHE A 168 -19.41 5.68 1.11
C PHE A 168 -20.76 6.24 1.58
N TRP A 169 -21.51 5.49 2.38
CA TRP A 169 -22.79 5.94 2.93
C TRP A 169 -22.62 7.15 3.84
N THR A 170 -21.62 7.14 4.72
CA THR A 170 -21.30 8.27 5.60
C THR A 170 -20.94 9.52 4.81
N ALA A 171 -20.07 9.40 3.79
CA ALA A 171 -19.70 10.51 2.93
C ALA A 171 -20.92 11.10 2.19
N ARG A 172 -21.86 10.26 1.74
CA ARG A 172 -23.10 10.73 1.10
C ARG A 172 -24.05 11.44 2.07
N ARG A 173 -24.12 10.99 3.32
CA ARG A 173 -25.03 11.57 4.32
C ARG A 173 -24.52 12.87 4.91
N LEU A 174 -23.23 12.93 5.24
CA LEU A 174 -22.62 14.08 5.94
C LEU A 174 -21.99 15.11 4.99
N GLY A 175 -21.83 14.75 3.72
CA GLY A 175 -21.10 15.56 2.75
C GLY A 175 -19.57 15.45 2.91
N PRO A 176 -18.82 15.96 1.92
CA PRO A 176 -17.37 15.73 1.81
C PRO A 176 -16.56 16.41 2.93
N TRP A 177 -16.96 17.61 3.37
CA TRP A 177 -16.23 18.37 4.39
C TRP A 177 -16.32 17.71 5.77
N MET A 178 -17.52 17.36 6.20
CA MET A 178 -17.72 16.70 7.49
C MET A 178 -17.06 15.32 7.50
N PHE A 179 -17.17 14.58 6.39
CA PHE A 179 -16.47 13.31 6.23
C PHE A 179 -14.95 13.46 6.34
N LEU A 180 -14.37 14.50 5.72
CA LEU A 180 -12.93 14.80 5.83
C LEU A 180 -12.53 15.13 7.27
N ILE A 181 -13.30 15.95 7.98
CA ILE A 181 -13.03 16.30 9.37
C ILE A 181 -13.04 15.05 10.25
N ILE A 182 -14.06 14.20 10.11
CA ILE A 182 -14.18 12.94 10.86
C ILE A 182 -13.01 12.00 10.54
N ALA A 183 -12.66 11.85 9.27
CA ALA A 183 -11.54 11.00 8.85
C ALA A 183 -10.20 11.50 9.41
N CYS A 184 -9.96 12.81 9.37
CA CYS A 184 -8.79 13.43 9.98
C CYS A 184 -8.77 13.24 11.49
N ALA A 185 -9.88 13.51 12.18
CA ALA A 185 -10.00 13.33 13.62
C ALA A 185 -9.73 11.87 14.03
N ALA A 186 -10.35 10.91 13.34
CA ALA A 186 -10.12 9.48 13.57
C ALA A 186 -8.66 9.08 13.32
N GLY A 187 -8.04 9.60 12.25
CA GLY A 187 -6.63 9.32 11.92
C GLY A 187 -5.65 9.88 12.96
N PHE A 188 -5.83 11.14 13.36
CA PHE A 188 -5.01 11.76 14.41
C PHE A 188 -5.23 11.10 15.77
N PHE A 189 -6.48 10.78 16.10
CA PHE A 189 -6.82 10.05 17.32
C PHE A 189 -6.15 8.68 17.36
N ALA A 190 -6.30 7.86 16.31
CA ALA A 190 -5.64 6.56 16.22
C ALA A 190 -4.12 6.69 16.35
N ARG A 191 -3.52 7.69 15.71
CA ARG A 191 -2.08 7.97 15.82
C ARG A 191 -1.67 8.37 17.22
N TYR A 192 -2.46 9.18 17.91
CA TYR A 192 -2.20 9.57 19.30
C TYR A 192 -2.27 8.36 20.23
N ILE A 193 -3.31 7.54 20.13
CA ILE A 193 -3.45 6.31 20.93
C ILE A 193 -2.23 5.40 20.71
N LEU A 194 -1.86 5.13 19.46
CA LEU A 194 -0.84 4.13 19.12
C LEU A 194 0.63 4.60 19.30
N LEU A 195 0.89 5.90 19.40
CA LEU A 195 2.26 6.42 19.53
C LEU A 195 2.54 7.11 20.86
N VAL A 196 1.50 7.49 21.61
CA VAL A 196 1.65 8.31 22.83
C VAL A 196 1.11 7.58 24.06
N LEU A 197 -0.05 6.92 23.96
CA LEU A 197 -0.64 6.22 25.10
C LEU A 197 -0.16 4.76 25.23
N TRP A 198 0.22 4.15 24.12
CA TRP A 198 0.75 2.80 24.00
C TRP A 198 2.23 2.86 23.64
#